data_AF-A0A2M6YY00-F1
#
_entry.id   AF-A0A2M6YY00-F1
#
_cell.length_a   1.000
_cell.length_b   1.000
_cell.length_c   1.000
_cell.angle_alpha   90.00
_cell.angle_beta   90.00
_cell.angle_gamma   90.00
#
_symmetry.space_group_name_H-M   'P 1'
#
loop_
_entity.id
_entity.type
_entity.pdbx_description
1 polymer ?
#
loop_
_entity_poly.entity_id
_entity_poly.type
_entity_poly.pdbx_seq_one_letter_code
_entity_poly.pdbx_strand_id
1 'polypeptide(L)'
;MKSAGVSFQLVVTLVVLLTGALLSVSCNDRIVPPVTQETLRGQTLQYFDINGFRATVRYDGDFNSGEAGAGTVWPRSNPVPAIYNMGLWIAGNSGGSLRVTASFYGSEFVPGKIGVIPSAGVFKLLRSQASGADSTVWPVDLGAPQTPDGRPLVYGDETLWTAYCDTEQTSHFRFQTMPLYVDVAQWVFGYTSAGTPANTMFLRFDIINRNQTPIEGACVGFFADVDLGNPRDDLVGWSSTAECGFTYNTPSDSSWAGAPPALGVYFLKTPMESGFPRTTSFLGYTSSLDPGSASEAYNMLKGSMPDGTPVRDTVAERTTTFMYPGDPVSRTGWLDAVPGDKRVLLSSGPFTLQPNQAQTLLVGITMAQGTNPVNSVSELLRAVQTIRITRTLWDF
;
A
#
# COMPACT_ATOMS: atom_id res chain seq x y z
N MET A 1 -42.65 -98.17 26.99
CA MET A 1 -42.77 -97.02 27.92
C MET A 1 -41.97 -95.88 27.29
N LYS A 2 -42.62 -94.97 26.54
CA LYS A 2 -43.12 -93.64 26.99
C LYS A 2 -42.01 -92.83 27.71
N SER A 3 -41.67 -91.59 27.38
CA SER A 3 -42.26 -90.61 26.45
C SER A 3 -41.42 -89.34 26.41
N ALA A 4 -41.63 -88.57 25.32
CA ALA A 4 -41.62 -87.10 25.23
C ALA A 4 -40.24 -86.39 25.18
N GLY A 5 -40.02 -85.38 24.35
CA GLY A 5 -40.97 -84.50 23.68
C GLY A 5 -40.51 -83.06 23.93
N VAL A 6 -40.05 -82.40 22.88
CA VAL A 6 -39.39 -81.09 22.85
C VAL A 6 -40.28 -79.96 23.39
N SER A 7 -39.69 -78.99 24.09
CA SER A 7 -40.19 -77.60 24.11
C SER A 7 -39.04 -76.60 24.24
N PHE A 8 -39.02 -75.64 23.31
CA PHE A 8 -38.11 -74.53 23.18
C PHE A 8 -38.23 -73.54 24.34
N GLN A 9 -37.11 -72.99 24.80
CA GLN A 9 -37.09 -71.72 25.52
C GLN A 9 -35.90 -70.87 25.04
N LEU A 10 -36.27 -69.74 24.44
CA LEU A 10 -35.41 -68.75 23.80
C LEU A 10 -34.76 -67.89 24.90
N VAL A 11 -33.43 -67.83 24.95
CA VAL A 11 -32.70 -66.75 25.66
C VAL A 11 -31.71 -66.15 24.69
N VAL A 12 -31.95 -64.87 24.40
CA VAL A 12 -31.22 -64.02 23.46
C VAL A 12 -29.91 -63.57 24.12
N THR A 13 -28.77 -63.92 23.53
CA THR A 13 -27.49 -63.26 23.83
C THR A 13 -27.15 -62.34 22.65
N LEU A 14 -27.17 -61.04 22.92
CA LEU A 14 -26.87 -59.96 21.99
C LEU A 14 -25.37 -59.96 21.65
N VAL A 15 -25.01 -60.26 20.40
CA VAL A 15 -23.67 -59.98 19.84
C VAL A 15 -23.85 -58.83 18.85
N VAL A 16 -23.32 -57.66 19.19
CA VAL A 16 -23.27 -56.49 18.31
C VAL A 16 -22.10 -56.69 17.34
N LEU A 17 -22.40 -57.05 16.09
CA LEU A 17 -21.47 -56.98 14.97
C LEU A 17 -21.65 -55.63 14.26
N LEU A 18 -20.66 -54.74 14.40
CA LEU A 18 -20.55 -53.53 13.59
C LEU A 18 -20.15 -53.90 12.16
N THR A 19 -21.08 -53.82 11.22
CA THR A 19 -20.78 -53.80 9.78
C THR A 19 -20.83 -52.35 9.28
N GLY A 20 -19.66 -51.72 9.20
CA GLY A 20 -19.50 -50.44 8.50
C GLY A 20 -19.52 -50.66 6.99
N ALA A 21 -20.63 -50.32 6.34
CA ALA A 21 -20.69 -50.17 4.89
C ALA A 21 -20.08 -48.81 4.51
N LEU A 22 -18.85 -48.81 4.00
CA LEU A 22 -18.27 -47.67 3.28
C LEU A 22 -18.56 -47.86 1.79
N LEU A 23 -19.51 -47.08 1.27
CA LEU A 23 -19.66 -46.87 -0.17
C LEU A 23 -18.47 -46.04 -0.65
N SER A 24 -17.51 -46.67 -1.30
CA SER A 24 -16.47 -45.98 -2.06
C SER A 24 -17.04 -45.55 -3.41
N VAL A 25 -17.37 -44.26 -3.53
CA VAL A 25 -17.51 -43.63 -4.85
C VAL A 25 -16.10 -43.47 -5.41
N SER A 26 -15.74 -44.25 -6.44
CA SER A 26 -14.49 -44.03 -7.15
C SER A 26 -14.64 -42.78 -8.02
N CYS A 27 -14.03 -41.67 -7.60
CA CYS A 27 -13.81 -40.53 -8.46
C CYS A 27 -12.47 -40.76 -9.16
N ASN A 28 -12.50 -41.33 -10.36
CA ASN A 28 -11.39 -41.18 -11.28
C ASN A 28 -11.66 -39.87 -12.02
N ASP A 29 -10.92 -38.81 -11.71
CA ASP A 29 -10.41 -37.92 -12.75
C ASP A 29 -9.44 -36.85 -12.23
N ARG A 30 -8.29 -36.83 -12.89
CA ARG A 30 -7.19 -35.86 -12.87
C ARG A 30 -6.46 -35.67 -11.55
N ILE A 31 -5.36 -36.43 -11.42
CA ILE A 31 -4.18 -35.94 -10.72
C ILE A 31 -3.81 -34.61 -11.39
N VAL A 32 -4.24 -33.50 -10.80
CA VAL A 32 -3.55 -32.23 -10.98
C VAL A 32 -2.17 -32.49 -10.39
N PRO A 33 -1.08 -32.38 -11.17
CA PRO A 33 0.24 -32.50 -10.58
C PRO A 33 0.31 -31.50 -9.43
N PRO A 34 0.91 -31.86 -8.28
CA PRO A 34 1.13 -30.88 -7.23
C PRO A 34 1.84 -29.71 -7.90
N VAL A 35 1.27 -28.50 -7.82
CA VAL A 35 1.98 -27.29 -8.21
C VAL A 35 3.25 -27.33 -7.41
N THR A 36 4.37 -27.67 -8.07
CA THR A 36 5.69 -27.60 -7.47
C THR A 36 5.78 -26.20 -6.94
N GLN A 37 6.02 -26.05 -5.64
CA GLN A 37 6.21 -24.77 -4.97
C GLN A 37 7.30 -24.03 -5.76
N GLU A 38 6.88 -23.20 -6.72
CA GLU A 38 7.81 -22.54 -7.62
C GLU A 38 8.71 -21.68 -6.74
N THR A 39 10.02 -21.87 -6.88
CA THR A 39 10.99 -21.19 -6.03
C THR A 39 10.80 -19.69 -6.23
N LEU A 40 10.33 -19.00 -5.19
CA LEU A 40 10.23 -17.54 -5.16
C LEU A 40 11.54 -16.95 -5.70
N ARG A 41 11.45 -16.10 -6.73
CA ARG A 41 12.61 -15.38 -7.26
C ARG A 41 12.64 -14.00 -6.62
N GLY A 42 13.76 -13.65 -5.99
CA GLY A 42 13.87 -12.47 -5.14
C GLY A 42 13.59 -12.81 -3.67
N GLN A 43 13.33 -11.79 -2.85
CA GLN A 43 13.10 -11.96 -1.41
C GLN A 43 11.65 -11.62 -1.07
N THR A 44 11.06 -12.25 -0.07
CA THR A 44 9.71 -11.86 0.40
C THR A 44 9.69 -10.43 0.95
N LEU A 45 10.82 -10.00 1.50
CA LEU A 45 11.05 -8.68 2.09
C LEU A 45 12.45 -8.17 1.72
N GLN A 46 12.54 -6.87 1.41
CA GLN A 46 13.79 -6.13 1.28
C GLN A 46 13.70 -4.79 2.02
N TYR A 47 14.84 -4.14 2.19
CA TYR A 47 14.93 -2.81 2.78
C TYR A 47 15.33 -1.79 1.72
N PHE A 48 14.52 -0.75 1.58
CA PHE A 48 14.99 0.54 1.10
C PHE A 48 15.87 1.13 2.19
N ASP A 49 17.16 1.33 1.93
CA ASP A 49 18.17 1.68 2.93
C ASP A 49 19.18 2.71 2.38
N ILE A 50 18.64 3.74 1.76
CA ILE A 50 19.37 4.91 1.23
C ILE A 50 18.67 6.18 1.72
N ASN A 51 19.26 7.35 1.44
CA ASN A 51 18.76 8.62 1.93
C ASN A 51 18.77 8.62 3.47
N GLY A 52 17.94 9.46 4.07
CA GLY A 52 17.67 9.45 5.51
C GLY A 52 16.72 8.32 5.93
N PHE A 53 16.26 7.45 5.03
CA PHE A 53 15.23 6.46 5.37
C PHE A 53 15.79 5.05 5.48
N ARG A 54 15.16 4.25 6.33
CA ARG A 54 15.09 2.81 6.16
C ARG A 54 13.61 2.41 6.16
N ALA A 55 13.17 1.69 5.13
CA ALA A 55 11.79 1.24 5.00
C ALA A 55 11.73 -0.23 4.55
N THR A 56 10.82 -1.00 5.10
CA THR A 56 10.55 -2.36 4.59
C THR A 56 9.73 -2.29 3.31
N VAL A 57 10.02 -3.17 2.38
CA VAL A 57 9.26 -3.34 1.15
C VAL A 57 9.02 -4.83 0.98
N ARG A 58 7.75 -5.22 0.86
CA ARG A 58 7.38 -6.60 0.63
C ARG A 58 6.91 -6.86 -0.80
N TYR A 59 7.03 -8.12 -1.17
CA TYR A 59 6.63 -8.67 -2.45
C TYR A 59 5.13 -8.60 -2.79
N ASP A 60 4.30 -8.24 -1.80
CA ASP A 60 2.84 -8.09 -1.88
C ASP A 60 2.43 -6.61 -1.80
N GLY A 61 3.40 -5.68 -1.84
CA GLY A 61 3.14 -4.23 -1.81
C GLY A 61 2.95 -3.64 -0.41
N ASP A 62 3.02 -4.45 0.65
CA ASP A 62 2.97 -3.98 2.04
C ASP A 62 4.33 -3.44 2.51
N PHE A 63 4.29 -2.49 3.45
CA PHE A 63 5.46 -1.82 4.01
C PHE A 63 5.65 -2.07 5.50
N ASN A 64 4.80 -2.88 6.15
CA ASN A 64 4.98 -3.25 7.55
C ASN A 64 4.33 -4.58 7.94
N SER A 65 4.88 -5.70 7.44
CA SER A 65 4.56 -7.00 8.04
C SER A 65 5.80 -7.83 8.35
N GLY A 66 6.04 -8.00 9.64
CA GLY A 66 7.10 -8.83 10.21
C GLY A 66 8.04 -8.10 11.16
N GLU A 67 7.99 -6.76 11.24
CA GLU A 67 8.83 -6.00 12.18
C GLU A 67 8.11 -5.77 13.51
N ALA A 68 8.89 -5.84 14.60
CA ALA A 68 8.42 -5.36 15.90
C ALA A 68 8.49 -3.82 15.89
N GLY A 69 7.47 -3.16 15.32
CA GLY A 69 7.36 -1.70 15.31
C GLY A 69 6.98 -1.10 13.96
N ALA A 70 7.41 0.14 13.74
CA ALA A 70 7.12 0.89 12.52
C ALA A 70 7.94 0.38 11.33
N GLY A 71 7.29 0.23 10.17
CA GLY A 71 7.93 -0.28 8.96
C GLY A 71 8.84 0.73 8.25
N THR A 72 8.81 2.01 8.65
CA THR A 72 9.70 3.06 8.14
C THR A 72 10.24 3.93 9.27
N VAL A 73 11.55 4.16 9.23
CA VAL A 73 12.29 4.99 10.19
C VAL A 73 13.09 6.10 9.52
N TRP A 74 13.27 7.20 10.23
CA TRP A 74 14.10 8.33 9.84
C TRP A 74 14.62 9.06 11.11
N PRO A 75 15.85 9.61 11.13
CA PRO A 75 16.90 9.38 10.16
C PRO A 75 17.48 7.96 10.31
N ARG A 76 17.92 7.35 9.21
CA ARG A 76 18.53 6.01 9.19
C ARG A 76 19.72 5.87 10.15
N SER A 77 20.46 6.95 10.40
CA SER A 77 21.61 6.98 11.31
C SER A 77 21.24 6.95 12.79
N ASN A 78 20.03 7.40 13.14
CA ASN A 78 19.47 7.34 14.49
C ASN A 78 17.97 7.03 14.36
N PRO A 79 17.62 5.77 14.09
CA PRO A 79 16.26 5.39 13.71
C PRO A 79 15.20 5.79 14.74
N VAL A 80 14.30 6.66 14.33
CA VAL A 80 13.04 6.97 15.03
C VAL A 80 11.89 6.56 14.10
N PRO A 81 10.78 5.99 14.60
CA PRO A 81 9.58 5.75 13.81
C PRO A 81 9.17 6.98 13.00
N ALA A 82 8.80 6.77 11.74
CA ALA A 82 8.28 7.82 10.87
C ALA A 82 6.93 7.42 10.24
N ILE A 83 6.81 6.18 9.77
CA ILE A 83 5.55 5.63 9.25
C ILE A 83 5.42 4.20 9.78
N TYR A 84 4.32 3.91 10.46
CA TYR A 84 4.02 2.58 10.92
C TYR A 84 3.73 1.65 9.76
N ASN A 85 2.73 1.94 8.92
CA ASN A 85 2.47 1.20 7.68
C ASN A 85 2.02 2.15 6.56
N MET A 86 2.23 1.77 5.31
CA MET A 86 1.74 2.50 4.13
C MET A 86 1.46 1.54 2.99
N GLY A 87 0.63 1.95 2.04
CA GLY A 87 0.23 1.06 0.96
C GLY A 87 -0.65 1.68 -0.10
N LEU A 88 -0.72 0.99 -1.24
CA LEU A 88 -1.57 1.35 -2.37
C LEU A 88 -3.00 0.86 -2.15
N TRP A 89 -3.98 1.71 -2.43
CA TRP A 89 -5.41 1.37 -2.46
C TRP A 89 -5.95 1.60 -3.86
N ILE A 90 -6.78 0.68 -4.35
CA ILE A 90 -7.46 0.81 -5.64
C ILE A 90 -8.92 0.38 -5.48
N ALA A 91 -9.84 1.22 -5.95
CA ALA A 91 -11.25 0.90 -5.96
C ALA A 91 -11.90 1.33 -7.28
N GLY A 92 -12.95 0.66 -7.68
CA GLY A 92 -13.77 1.06 -8.82
C GLY A 92 -14.85 0.03 -9.14
N ASN A 93 -15.70 0.35 -10.09
CA ASN A 93 -16.73 -0.57 -10.57
C ASN A 93 -16.17 -1.44 -11.70
N SER A 94 -16.17 -2.76 -11.52
CA SER A 94 -15.76 -3.73 -12.54
C SER A 94 -16.89 -4.74 -12.77
N GLY A 95 -17.50 -4.67 -13.97
CA GLY A 95 -18.63 -5.53 -14.34
C GLY A 95 -19.91 -5.25 -13.55
N GLY A 96 -20.17 -3.99 -13.20
CA GLY A 96 -21.38 -3.56 -12.48
C GLY A 96 -21.29 -3.67 -10.95
N SER A 97 -20.18 -4.17 -10.40
CA SER A 97 -19.96 -4.33 -8.96
C SER A 97 -18.75 -3.53 -8.48
N LEU A 98 -18.87 -2.91 -7.31
CA LEU A 98 -17.74 -2.29 -6.62
C LEU A 98 -16.71 -3.37 -6.24
N ARG A 99 -15.45 -3.11 -6.56
CA ARG A 99 -14.30 -3.91 -6.15
C ARG A 99 -13.25 -3.00 -5.54
N VAL A 100 -12.62 -3.46 -4.47
CA VAL A 100 -11.61 -2.73 -3.72
C VAL A 100 -10.48 -3.71 -3.40
N THR A 101 -9.24 -3.26 -3.56
CA THR A 101 -8.05 -3.97 -3.11
C THR A 101 -7.09 -2.96 -2.49
N ALA A 102 -6.45 -3.34 -1.40
CA ALA A 102 -5.57 -2.45 -0.67
C ALA A 102 -4.41 -3.18 0.03
N SER A 103 -3.31 -2.46 0.18
CA SER A 103 -2.38 -2.66 1.28
C SER A 103 -2.76 -1.75 2.44
N PHE A 104 -3.25 -2.35 3.53
CA PHE A 104 -3.76 -1.70 4.72
C PHE A 104 -3.64 -2.63 5.93
N TYR A 105 -2.52 -2.55 6.66
CA TYR A 105 -2.17 -3.47 7.76
C TYR A 105 -2.15 -4.94 7.33
N GLY A 106 -1.43 -5.21 6.24
CA GLY A 106 -1.50 -6.44 5.46
C GLY A 106 -1.91 -6.10 4.02
N SER A 107 -1.79 -7.08 3.12
CA SER A 107 -2.05 -6.85 1.69
C SER A 107 -3.14 -7.77 1.16
N GLU A 108 -4.10 -7.21 0.44
CA GLU A 108 -5.05 -7.97 -0.38
C GLU A 108 -4.46 -8.33 -1.76
N PHE A 109 -3.27 -7.84 -2.09
CA PHE A 109 -2.52 -8.25 -3.28
C PHE A 109 -1.73 -9.54 -3.03
N VAL A 110 -1.44 -10.27 -4.11
CA VAL A 110 -0.59 -11.47 -4.09
C VAL A 110 0.66 -11.29 -4.97
N PRO A 111 1.82 -11.84 -4.57
CA PRO A 111 3.06 -11.68 -5.32
C PRO A 111 2.99 -12.27 -6.74
N GLY A 112 3.61 -11.61 -7.70
CA GLY A 112 3.63 -12.01 -9.12
C GLY A 112 2.64 -11.24 -10.00
N LYS A 113 2.49 -11.68 -11.25
CA LYS A 113 1.60 -11.03 -12.23
C LYS A 113 0.54 -11.99 -12.73
N ILE A 114 -0.59 -11.44 -13.17
CA ILE A 114 -1.70 -12.21 -13.73
C ILE A 114 -1.21 -12.98 -14.96
N GLY A 115 -1.32 -14.32 -14.90
CA GLY A 115 -0.93 -15.21 -15.99
C GLY A 115 0.58 -15.48 -16.11
N VAL A 116 1.41 -14.95 -15.21
CA VAL A 116 2.85 -15.23 -15.14
C VAL A 116 3.18 -15.82 -13.77
N ILE A 117 3.34 -17.14 -13.71
CA ILE A 117 3.90 -17.89 -12.58
C ILE A 117 5.39 -18.05 -12.94
N PRO A 118 6.33 -17.42 -12.22
CA PRO A 118 6.55 -17.52 -10.77
C PRO A 118 6.09 -16.33 -9.92
N SER A 119 6.01 -16.55 -8.60
CA SER A 119 5.85 -15.48 -7.61
C SER A 119 7.05 -14.53 -7.66
N ALA A 120 6.80 -13.24 -7.87
CA ALA A 120 7.84 -12.22 -7.86
C ALA A 120 8.12 -11.83 -6.41
N GLY A 121 9.37 -11.94 -5.98
CA GLY A 121 9.83 -11.32 -4.75
C GLY A 121 10.10 -9.83 -4.93
N VAL A 122 10.83 -9.26 -3.98
CA VAL A 122 11.43 -7.94 -4.08
C VAL A 122 12.87 -8.08 -4.54
N PHE A 123 13.22 -7.30 -5.55
CA PHE A 123 14.54 -7.28 -6.18
C PHE A 123 15.17 -5.92 -5.91
N LYS A 124 16.39 -5.92 -5.35
CA LYS A 124 17.14 -4.71 -5.04
C LYS A 124 18.34 -4.61 -5.96
N LEU A 125 18.58 -3.43 -6.53
CA LEU A 125 19.73 -3.17 -7.38
C LEU A 125 20.26 -1.75 -7.15
N LEU A 126 21.56 -1.62 -6.96
CA LEU A 126 22.24 -0.33 -6.92
C LEU A 126 22.58 0.13 -8.34
N ARG A 127 22.57 1.44 -8.58
CA ARG A 127 22.94 2.00 -9.89
C ARG A 127 24.34 1.58 -10.34
N SER A 128 25.29 1.48 -9.42
CA SER A 128 26.65 1.01 -9.70
C SER A 128 26.71 -0.46 -10.18
N GLN A 129 25.69 -1.26 -9.88
CA GLN A 129 25.58 -2.66 -10.28
C GLN A 129 24.84 -2.84 -11.61
N ALA A 130 24.08 -1.83 -12.07
CA ALA A 130 23.25 -1.91 -13.26
C ALA A 130 24.03 -2.03 -14.59
N SER A 131 25.35 -1.80 -14.57
CA SER A 131 26.25 -1.97 -15.72
C SER A 131 27.22 -3.16 -15.58
N GLY A 132 27.09 -4.00 -14.54
CA GLY A 132 27.99 -5.11 -14.24
C GLY A 132 27.34 -6.50 -14.34
N ALA A 133 28.07 -7.55 -13.93
CA ALA A 133 27.60 -8.94 -13.96
C ALA A 133 26.38 -9.23 -13.05
N ASP A 134 26.11 -8.33 -12.09
CA ASP A 134 24.97 -8.38 -11.16
C ASP A 134 23.62 -8.00 -11.83
N SER A 135 23.63 -7.61 -13.11
CA SER A 135 22.40 -7.36 -13.88
C SER A 135 21.49 -8.59 -14.02
N THR A 136 22.00 -9.78 -13.70
CA THR A 136 21.29 -11.07 -13.76
C THR A 136 20.20 -11.22 -12.69
N VAL A 137 20.23 -10.40 -11.63
CA VAL A 137 19.19 -10.38 -10.58
C VAL A 137 17.93 -9.64 -11.05
N TRP A 138 18.04 -8.76 -12.05
CA TRP A 138 16.92 -7.95 -12.51
C TRP A 138 15.87 -8.80 -13.27
N PRO A 139 14.62 -8.86 -12.82
CA PRO A 139 13.65 -9.84 -13.30
C PRO A 139 12.87 -9.33 -14.52
N VAL A 140 13.57 -9.19 -15.65
CA VAL A 140 13.00 -8.71 -16.91
C VAL A 140 11.83 -9.57 -17.38
N ASP A 141 11.93 -10.89 -17.17
CA ASP A 141 10.91 -11.86 -17.51
C ASP A 141 9.63 -11.69 -16.66
N LEU A 142 9.74 -11.11 -15.46
CA LEU A 142 8.61 -10.69 -14.62
C LEU A 142 8.15 -9.28 -14.96
N GLY A 143 8.73 -8.65 -15.98
CA GLY A 143 8.40 -7.33 -16.51
C GLY A 143 9.05 -6.16 -15.76
N ALA A 144 10.20 -6.37 -15.12
CA ALA A 144 11.05 -5.26 -14.72
C ALA A 144 11.67 -4.58 -15.96
N PRO A 145 11.73 -3.25 -16.00
CA PRO A 145 12.05 -2.52 -17.23
C PRO A 145 13.54 -2.60 -17.58
N GLN A 146 13.85 -2.47 -18.87
CA GLN A 146 15.21 -2.34 -19.37
C GLN A 146 15.38 -1.05 -20.14
N THR A 147 16.62 -0.55 -20.14
CA THR A 147 17.11 0.43 -21.09
C THR A 147 17.08 -0.13 -22.53
N PRO A 148 17.11 0.72 -23.57
CA PRO A 148 17.09 0.25 -24.97
C PRO A 148 18.23 -0.69 -25.35
N ASP A 149 19.38 -0.62 -24.65
CA ASP A 149 20.53 -1.50 -24.83
C ASP A 149 20.49 -2.75 -23.95
N GLY A 150 19.36 -3.04 -23.29
CA GLY A 150 19.10 -4.28 -22.57
C GLY A 150 19.66 -4.32 -21.14
N ARG A 151 20.16 -3.21 -20.59
CA ARG A 151 20.55 -3.13 -19.17
C ARG A 151 19.34 -2.87 -18.28
N PRO A 152 19.35 -3.29 -17.01
CA PRO A 152 18.32 -2.91 -16.04
C PRO A 152 18.03 -1.41 -16.04
N LEU A 153 16.76 -1.02 -16.16
CA LEU A 153 16.35 0.37 -15.97
C LEU A 153 16.08 0.60 -14.48
N VAL A 154 17.08 1.17 -13.81
CA VAL A 154 17.03 1.54 -12.39
C VAL A 154 16.80 3.04 -12.21
N TYR A 155 16.07 3.40 -11.16
CA TYR A 155 15.82 4.79 -10.76
C TYR A 155 16.65 5.13 -9.52
N GLY A 156 17.21 6.34 -9.47
CA GLY A 156 18.09 6.68 -8.36
C GLY A 156 19.33 5.78 -8.24
N ASP A 157 20.01 5.88 -7.10
CA ASP A 157 21.24 5.12 -6.81
C ASP A 157 20.96 3.78 -6.11
N GLU A 158 19.79 3.65 -5.50
CA GLU A 158 19.23 2.38 -5.03
C GLU A 158 17.78 2.26 -5.56
N THR A 159 17.48 1.13 -6.19
CA THR A 159 16.13 0.77 -6.64
C THR A 159 15.74 -0.58 -6.05
N LEU A 160 14.54 -0.63 -5.47
CA LEU A 160 13.81 -1.87 -5.25
C LEU A 160 12.70 -1.97 -6.31
N TRP A 161 12.47 -3.16 -6.83
CA TRP A 161 11.39 -3.47 -7.75
C TRP A 161 10.66 -4.73 -7.30
N THR A 162 9.33 -4.71 -7.41
CA THR A 162 8.50 -5.90 -7.24
C THR A 162 7.26 -5.82 -8.12
N ALA A 163 6.60 -6.96 -8.31
CA ALA A 163 5.32 -7.02 -8.99
C ALA A 163 4.36 -7.91 -8.19
N TYR A 164 3.13 -7.46 -8.10
CA TYR A 164 2.04 -8.16 -7.43
C TYR A 164 0.75 -7.89 -8.17
N CYS A 165 -0.27 -8.70 -7.93
CA CYS A 165 -1.54 -8.57 -8.60
C CYS A 165 -2.70 -8.83 -7.64
N ASP A 166 -3.88 -8.43 -8.08
CA ASP A 166 -5.11 -8.68 -7.36
C ASP A 166 -5.97 -9.72 -8.07
N THR A 167 -5.82 -10.99 -7.69
CA THR A 167 -6.56 -12.12 -8.29
C THR A 167 -7.10 -13.14 -7.30
N GLU A 168 -6.63 -13.13 -6.06
CA GLU A 168 -6.90 -14.18 -5.09
C GLU A 168 -7.97 -13.74 -4.11
N GLN A 169 -9.17 -14.29 -4.23
CA GLN A 169 -10.30 -13.92 -3.37
C GLN A 169 -10.00 -14.21 -1.88
N THR A 170 -9.22 -15.25 -1.57
CA THR A 170 -8.86 -15.55 -0.17
C THR A 170 -7.97 -14.50 0.48
N SER A 171 -7.30 -13.66 -0.32
CA SER A 171 -6.52 -12.51 0.17
C SER A 171 -7.38 -11.28 0.45
N HIS A 172 -8.66 -11.23 0.06
CA HIS A 172 -9.57 -10.11 0.32
C HIS A 172 -10.14 -10.14 1.74
N PHE A 173 -9.25 -10.17 2.74
CA PHE A 173 -9.63 -10.28 4.15
C PHE A 173 -10.18 -8.96 4.72
N ARG A 174 -9.87 -7.81 4.10
CA ARG A 174 -10.16 -6.50 4.66
C ARG A 174 -11.50 -5.96 4.18
N PHE A 175 -11.72 -5.94 2.88
CA PHE A 175 -12.92 -5.36 2.26
C PHE A 175 -13.85 -6.38 1.62
N GLN A 176 -13.41 -7.64 1.51
CA GLN A 176 -14.23 -8.80 1.13
C GLN A 176 -14.95 -8.66 -0.22
N THR A 177 -14.36 -7.91 -1.15
CA THR A 177 -14.87 -7.85 -2.53
C THR A 177 -14.30 -8.99 -3.38
N MET A 178 -14.84 -9.16 -4.59
CA MET A 178 -14.14 -9.96 -5.59
C MET A 178 -12.88 -9.19 -6.06
N PRO A 179 -11.79 -9.89 -6.42
CA PRO A 179 -10.59 -9.26 -6.96
C PRO A 179 -10.87 -8.28 -8.09
N LEU A 180 -10.22 -7.13 -8.05
CA LEU A 180 -10.23 -6.09 -9.07
C LEU A 180 -9.52 -6.52 -10.35
N TYR A 181 -8.71 -7.60 -10.35
CA TYR A 181 -7.98 -8.11 -11.53
C TYR A 181 -7.05 -7.04 -12.14
N VAL A 182 -6.15 -6.52 -11.31
CA VAL A 182 -5.10 -5.59 -11.72
C VAL A 182 -3.71 -6.16 -11.51
N ASP A 183 -2.79 -5.85 -12.42
CA ASP A 183 -1.35 -6.00 -12.19
C ASP A 183 -0.80 -4.68 -11.62
N VAL A 184 0.13 -4.78 -10.68
CA VAL A 184 0.92 -3.65 -10.18
C VAL A 184 2.40 -3.97 -10.31
N ALA A 185 3.15 -3.09 -10.95
CA ALA A 185 4.60 -3.04 -10.82
C ALA A 185 4.95 -1.87 -9.88
N GLN A 186 5.74 -2.16 -8.85
CA GLN A 186 6.15 -1.19 -7.85
C GLN A 186 7.66 -0.95 -7.90
N TRP A 187 8.06 0.31 -7.81
CA TRP A 187 9.44 0.71 -7.56
C TRP A 187 9.53 1.52 -6.28
N VAL A 188 10.58 1.29 -5.49
CA VAL A 188 10.98 2.17 -4.38
C VAL A 188 12.42 2.61 -4.62
N PHE A 189 12.69 3.91 -4.66
CA PHE A 189 14.01 4.39 -5.04
C PHE A 189 14.42 5.71 -4.36
N GLY A 190 15.73 5.97 -4.37
CA GLY A 190 16.36 7.11 -3.69
C GLY A 190 17.74 7.43 -4.25
N TYR A 191 18.37 8.50 -3.75
CA TYR A 191 19.55 9.12 -4.37
C TYR A 191 20.64 9.41 -3.34
N THR A 192 21.85 8.92 -3.57
CA THR A 192 23.04 9.35 -2.82
C THR A 192 23.36 10.79 -3.19
N SER A 193 22.74 11.73 -2.47
CA SER A 193 22.78 13.16 -2.75
C SER A 193 22.81 13.91 -1.42
N ALA A 194 23.18 15.19 -1.47
CA ALA A 194 23.07 16.09 -0.34
C ALA A 194 21.77 16.90 -0.42
N GLY A 195 21.33 17.47 0.70
CA GLY A 195 20.17 18.34 0.76
C GLY A 195 18.84 17.60 0.61
N THR A 196 17.87 18.23 -0.06
CA THR A 196 16.49 17.75 -0.12
C THR A 196 16.32 16.31 -0.64
N PRO A 197 16.93 15.88 -1.76
CA PRO A 197 16.70 14.51 -2.25
C PRO A 197 17.27 13.43 -1.32
N ALA A 198 18.19 13.80 -0.40
CA ALA A 198 18.70 12.93 0.65
C ALA A 198 17.66 12.62 1.73
N ASN A 199 16.53 13.33 1.78
CA ASN A 199 15.45 13.13 2.73
C ASN A 199 14.11 12.85 2.04
N THR A 200 14.16 12.29 0.82
CA THR A 200 12.95 11.92 0.05
C THR A 200 13.01 10.48 -0.41
N MET A 201 11.98 9.69 -0.14
CA MET A 201 11.77 8.36 -0.71
C MET A 201 10.73 8.46 -1.84
N PHE A 202 10.96 7.76 -2.95
CA PHE A 202 10.07 7.77 -4.11
C PHE A 202 9.45 6.40 -4.34
N LEU A 203 8.12 6.35 -4.51
CA LEU A 203 7.38 5.12 -4.78
C LEU A 203 6.62 5.27 -6.10
N ARG A 204 6.90 4.41 -7.06
CA ARG A 204 6.17 4.34 -8.35
C ARG A 204 5.29 3.11 -8.35
N PHE A 205 4.05 3.26 -8.80
CA PHE A 205 3.10 2.18 -9.05
C PHE A 205 2.61 2.29 -10.48
N ASP A 206 2.92 1.32 -11.32
CA ASP A 206 2.29 1.16 -12.63
C ASP A 206 1.17 0.13 -12.50
N ILE A 207 -0.07 0.57 -12.70
CA ILE A 207 -1.30 -0.18 -12.46
C ILE A 207 -1.93 -0.51 -13.82
N ILE A 208 -2.19 -1.78 -14.08
CA ILE A 208 -2.73 -2.26 -15.35
C ILE A 208 -4.03 -3.02 -15.08
N ASN A 209 -5.13 -2.60 -15.72
CA ASN A 209 -6.37 -3.36 -15.70
C ASN A 209 -6.23 -4.61 -16.59
N ARG A 210 -6.34 -5.80 -15.98
CA ARG A 210 -6.30 -7.08 -16.69
C ARG A 210 -7.67 -7.72 -16.87
N ASN A 211 -8.74 -7.04 -16.47
CA ASN A 211 -10.08 -7.44 -16.87
C ASN A 211 -10.26 -7.23 -18.39
N GLN A 212 -11.24 -7.94 -18.94
CA GLN A 212 -11.74 -7.70 -20.29
C GLN A 212 -12.69 -6.49 -20.36
N THR A 213 -13.13 -5.97 -19.21
CA THR A 213 -14.01 -4.81 -19.08
C THR A 213 -13.30 -3.62 -18.43
N PRO A 214 -13.71 -2.38 -18.72
CA PRO A 214 -13.19 -1.21 -18.02
C PRO A 214 -13.45 -1.27 -16.51
N ILE A 215 -12.58 -0.66 -15.73
CA ILE A 215 -12.87 -0.30 -14.34
C ILE A 215 -13.37 1.15 -14.36
N GLU A 216 -14.66 1.33 -14.11
CA GLU A 216 -15.33 2.63 -14.13
C GLU A 216 -15.29 3.29 -12.76
N GLY A 217 -15.10 4.61 -12.73
CA GLY A 217 -14.99 5.33 -11.46
C GLY A 217 -13.76 4.90 -10.64
N ALA A 218 -12.70 4.43 -11.30
CA ALA A 218 -11.47 4.02 -10.67
C ALA A 218 -10.88 5.17 -9.84
N CYS A 219 -10.58 4.91 -8.58
CA CYS A 219 -9.78 5.78 -7.73
C CYS A 219 -8.55 5.00 -7.28
N VAL A 220 -7.40 5.69 -7.28
CA VAL A 220 -6.17 5.18 -6.65
C VAL A 220 -5.87 6.04 -5.42
N GLY A 221 -5.47 5.40 -4.33
CA GLY A 221 -5.10 6.07 -3.10
C GLY A 221 -3.77 5.58 -2.56
N PHE A 222 -3.11 6.45 -1.80
CA PHE A 222 -1.94 6.07 -1.02
C PHE A 222 -2.22 6.34 0.44
N PHE A 223 -2.24 5.26 1.22
CA PHE A 223 -2.44 5.25 2.66
C PHE A 223 -1.10 5.32 3.38
N ALA A 224 -1.04 6.06 4.48
CA ALA A 224 0.04 5.97 5.45
C ALA A 224 -0.49 6.16 6.88
N ASP A 225 -0.16 5.22 7.76
CA ASP A 225 -0.25 5.33 9.21
C ASP A 225 1.04 5.98 9.71
N VAL A 226 0.97 7.27 10.01
CA VAL A 226 2.15 8.05 10.35
C VAL A 226 2.34 8.00 11.85
N ASP A 227 3.46 7.40 12.27
CA ASP A 227 3.94 7.38 13.65
C ASP A 227 5.19 8.27 13.69
N LEU A 228 5.03 9.59 13.77
CA LEU A 228 6.15 10.51 13.68
C LEU A 228 6.88 10.61 15.03
N GLY A 229 7.59 9.56 15.41
CA GLY A 229 8.09 9.37 16.76
C GLY A 229 6.98 8.86 17.66
N ASN A 230 6.44 9.72 18.52
CA ASN A 230 5.32 9.35 19.39
C ASN A 230 3.98 9.51 18.64
N PRO A 231 3.27 8.42 18.30
CA PRO A 231 2.04 8.52 17.52
C PRO A 231 0.93 9.31 18.23
N ARG A 232 1.01 9.53 19.54
CA ARG A 232 -0.06 10.21 20.30
C ARG A 232 -0.04 11.72 20.21
N ASP A 233 0.97 12.32 19.61
CA ASP A 233 1.11 13.78 19.51
C ASP A 233 1.14 14.31 18.07
N ASP A 234 0.74 13.47 17.11
CA ASP A 234 0.70 13.81 15.70
C ASP A 234 -0.53 14.65 15.33
N LEU A 235 -0.29 15.64 14.48
CA LEU A 235 -1.28 16.47 13.81
C LEU A 235 -1.06 16.39 12.30
N VAL A 236 -2.13 16.56 11.52
CA VAL A 236 -2.08 16.50 10.05
C VAL A 236 -2.60 17.77 9.40
N GLY A 237 -2.19 18.00 8.15
CA GLY A 237 -2.61 19.14 7.36
C GLY A 237 -2.48 18.91 5.86
N TRP A 238 -3.15 19.76 5.08
CA TRP A 238 -3.04 19.81 3.63
C TRP A 238 -2.49 21.16 3.18
N SER A 239 -1.40 21.16 2.41
CA SER A 239 -0.92 22.35 1.72
C SER A 239 -1.36 22.32 0.26
N SER A 240 -2.30 23.18 -0.11
CA SER A 240 -2.75 23.32 -1.51
C SER A 240 -1.66 23.87 -2.43
N THR A 241 -0.79 24.75 -1.92
CA THR A 241 0.31 25.34 -2.69
C THR A 241 1.41 24.32 -3.02
N ALA A 242 1.69 23.38 -2.11
CA ALA A 242 2.65 22.31 -2.36
C ALA A 242 2.01 21.03 -2.95
N GLU A 243 0.67 20.96 -2.93
CA GLU A 243 -0.14 19.74 -3.14
C GLU A 243 0.41 18.57 -2.30
N CYS A 244 0.48 18.78 -0.98
CA CYS A 244 1.11 17.86 -0.04
C CYS A 244 0.25 17.67 1.20
N GLY A 245 -0.03 16.42 1.55
CA GLY A 245 -0.47 16.05 2.88
C GLY A 245 0.74 16.00 3.80
N PHE A 246 0.65 16.56 5.00
CA PHE A 246 1.77 16.57 5.94
C PHE A 246 1.33 16.19 7.35
N THR A 247 2.25 15.58 8.09
CA THR A 247 2.14 15.25 9.52
C THR A 247 3.26 15.96 10.28
N TYR A 248 2.95 16.48 11.46
CA TYR A 248 3.88 17.16 12.35
C TYR A 248 3.42 17.02 13.80
N ASN A 249 4.36 17.07 14.74
CA ASN A 249 4.02 16.91 16.16
C ASN A 249 3.54 18.22 16.79
N THR A 250 2.88 18.08 17.94
CA THR A 250 2.79 19.18 18.91
C THR A 250 4.19 19.57 19.44
N PRO A 251 4.36 20.73 20.11
CA PRO A 251 5.67 21.22 20.58
C PRO A 251 6.46 20.30 21.54
N SER A 252 5.85 19.27 22.12
CA SER A 252 6.48 18.39 23.11
C SER A 252 6.55 16.95 22.61
N ASP A 253 7.57 16.62 21.80
CA ASP A 253 7.94 15.24 21.53
C ASP A 253 9.46 15.06 21.80
N SER A 254 9.78 14.12 22.69
CA SER A 254 11.14 13.81 23.13
C SER A 254 11.79 12.67 22.35
N SER A 255 11.07 12.07 21.40
CA SER A 255 11.55 11.00 20.52
C SER A 255 12.66 11.49 19.59
N TRP A 256 12.71 12.81 19.34
CA TRP A 256 13.63 13.44 18.41
C TRP A 256 14.78 14.14 19.13
N ALA A 257 15.98 14.05 18.54
CA ALA A 257 17.11 14.87 18.95
C ALA A 257 16.86 16.33 18.51
N GLY A 258 16.19 17.11 19.36
CA GLY A 258 15.83 18.50 19.08
C GLY A 258 14.36 18.67 18.70
N ALA A 259 14.07 19.62 17.80
CA ALA A 259 12.70 19.86 17.36
C ALA A 259 12.18 18.68 16.52
N PRO A 260 10.94 18.21 16.74
CA PRO A 260 10.35 17.18 15.90
C PRO A 260 10.31 17.58 14.42
N PRO A 261 10.57 16.65 13.48
CA PRO A 261 10.48 16.90 12.04
C PRO A 261 9.02 17.01 11.59
N ALA A 262 8.83 17.23 10.30
CA ALA A 262 7.55 17.04 9.63
C ALA A 262 7.73 16.03 8.48
N LEU A 263 6.71 15.20 8.28
CA LEU A 263 6.62 14.21 7.21
C LEU A 263 5.61 14.67 6.16
N GLY A 264 5.98 14.62 4.89
CA GLY A 264 5.10 14.96 3.77
C GLY A 264 4.88 13.79 2.83
N VAL A 265 3.64 13.56 2.43
CA VAL A 265 3.23 12.61 1.39
C VAL A 265 2.53 13.37 0.27
N TYR A 266 2.96 13.17 -0.96
CA TYR A 266 2.45 13.92 -2.12
C TYR A 266 2.57 13.15 -3.43
N PHE A 267 1.69 13.44 -4.39
CA PHE A 267 1.75 12.86 -5.72
C PHE A 267 2.59 13.71 -6.67
N LEU A 268 3.58 13.07 -7.27
CA LEU A 268 4.41 13.58 -8.35
C LEU A 268 3.80 13.27 -9.72
N LYS A 269 3.11 12.14 -9.87
CA LYS A 269 2.36 11.74 -11.08
C LYS A 269 1.13 10.95 -10.67
N THR A 270 0.04 11.06 -11.41
CA THR A 270 -1.20 10.33 -11.15
C THR A 270 -1.83 9.78 -12.42
N PRO A 271 -2.78 8.85 -12.30
CA PRO A 271 -3.60 8.45 -13.43
C PRO A 271 -4.29 9.66 -14.07
N MET A 272 -4.42 9.67 -15.41
CA MET A 272 -5.00 10.75 -16.23
C MET A 272 -4.14 11.98 -16.54
N GLU A 273 -2.82 11.88 -16.74
CA GLU A 273 -2.06 13.06 -17.19
C GLU A 273 -2.43 13.52 -18.63
N SER A 274 -3.44 14.39 -18.69
CA SER A 274 -3.48 15.64 -19.48
C SER A 274 -4.25 16.73 -18.70
N GLY A 275 -3.80 17.05 -17.48
CA GLY A 275 -4.34 18.15 -16.66
C GLY A 275 -4.19 17.97 -15.16
N PHE A 276 -4.00 19.07 -14.42
CA PHE A 276 -4.16 19.16 -12.96
C PHE A 276 -5.66 19.11 -12.60
N PRO A 277 -6.04 18.70 -11.38
CA PRO A 277 -5.19 18.42 -10.21
C PRO A 277 -4.63 16.99 -10.17
N ARG A 278 -3.41 16.85 -9.60
CA ARG A 278 -2.77 15.54 -9.38
C ARG A 278 -3.47 14.77 -8.26
N THR A 279 -3.80 15.45 -7.17
CA THR A 279 -4.52 14.89 -6.02
C THR A 279 -5.96 15.40 -6.00
N THR A 280 -6.93 14.50 -5.87
CA THR A 280 -8.37 14.85 -5.85
C THR A 280 -8.95 14.88 -4.44
N SER A 281 -8.31 14.22 -3.48
CA SER A 281 -8.66 14.29 -2.06
C SER A 281 -7.47 14.07 -1.13
N PHE A 282 -7.59 14.59 0.09
CA PHE A 282 -6.72 14.31 1.23
C PHE A 282 -7.58 14.16 2.49
N LEU A 283 -7.49 13.00 3.14
CA LEU A 283 -8.12 12.73 4.43
C LEU A 283 -7.04 12.52 5.48
N GLY A 284 -7.18 13.20 6.62
CA GLY A 284 -6.38 13.00 7.82
C GLY A 284 -7.28 12.54 8.96
N TYR A 285 -7.06 11.35 9.49
CA TYR A 285 -8.00 10.69 10.41
C TYR A 285 -7.28 9.79 11.41
N THR A 286 -8.02 9.27 12.39
CA THR A 286 -7.54 8.28 13.38
C THR A 286 -8.22 6.95 13.14
N SER A 287 -7.75 5.88 13.78
CA SER A 287 -8.30 4.52 13.66
C SER A 287 -9.81 4.40 13.90
N SER A 288 -10.45 5.34 14.60
CA SER A 288 -11.91 5.37 14.76
C SER A 288 -12.68 5.57 13.44
N LEU A 289 -12.00 6.02 12.38
CA LEU A 289 -12.54 6.20 11.03
C LEU A 289 -11.93 5.24 10.01
N ASP A 290 -11.21 4.20 10.45
CA ASP A 290 -10.74 3.14 9.55
C ASP A 290 -11.94 2.50 8.85
N PRO A 291 -11.90 2.32 7.51
CA PRO A 291 -13.02 1.75 6.79
C PRO A 291 -13.18 0.27 7.13
N GLY A 292 -14.39 -0.11 7.55
CA GLY A 292 -14.79 -1.49 7.81
C GLY A 292 -15.39 -2.20 6.60
N SER A 293 -15.67 -1.47 5.51
CA SER A 293 -16.27 -2.03 4.28
C SER A 293 -15.71 -1.42 3.00
N ALA A 294 -15.91 -2.12 1.87
CA ALA A 294 -15.55 -1.66 0.54
C ALA A 294 -16.20 -0.31 0.17
N SER A 295 -17.47 -0.12 0.55
CA SER A 295 -18.18 1.14 0.29
C SER A 295 -17.58 2.31 1.05
N GLU A 296 -17.21 2.10 2.31
CA GLU A 296 -16.55 3.12 3.13
C GLU A 296 -15.16 3.47 2.57
N ALA A 297 -14.34 2.47 2.22
CA ALA A 297 -13.04 2.69 1.59
C ALA A 297 -13.18 3.48 0.27
N TYR A 298 -14.17 3.13 -0.55
CA TYR A 298 -14.43 3.85 -1.80
C TYR A 298 -14.96 5.27 -1.58
N ASN A 299 -15.76 5.51 -0.54
CA ASN A 299 -16.17 6.86 -0.15
C ASN A 299 -14.97 7.71 0.27
N MET A 300 -14.06 7.14 1.06
CA MET A 300 -12.82 7.81 1.46
C MET A 300 -11.92 8.13 0.26
N LEU A 301 -11.77 7.20 -0.68
CA LEU A 301 -11.02 7.44 -1.94
C LEU A 301 -11.64 8.54 -2.82
N LYS A 302 -12.95 8.81 -2.68
CA LYS A 302 -13.63 9.95 -3.33
C LYS A 302 -13.56 11.25 -2.49
N GLY A 303 -12.91 11.23 -1.34
CA GLY A 303 -12.75 12.39 -0.44
C GLY A 303 -13.93 12.68 0.48
N SER A 304 -14.74 11.66 0.79
CA SER A 304 -15.85 11.75 1.76
C SER A 304 -15.48 11.04 3.07
N MET A 305 -16.27 11.27 4.12
CA MET A 305 -16.21 10.46 5.34
C MET A 305 -16.56 8.99 5.03
N PRO A 306 -16.19 8.01 5.88
CA PRO A 306 -16.50 6.60 5.65
C PRO A 306 -17.99 6.36 5.35
N ASP A 307 -18.87 6.98 6.13
CA ASP A 307 -20.34 6.89 5.98
C ASP A 307 -20.89 7.56 4.69
N GLY A 308 -20.01 8.16 3.87
CA GLY A 308 -20.36 8.84 2.62
C GLY A 308 -20.77 10.30 2.80
N THR A 309 -20.79 10.82 4.03
CA THR A 309 -21.07 12.24 4.26
C THR A 309 -19.92 13.11 3.75
N PRO A 310 -20.20 14.32 3.21
CA PRO A 310 -19.15 15.19 2.73
C PRO A 310 -18.27 15.70 3.87
N VAL A 311 -16.96 15.81 3.63
CA VAL A 311 -16.05 16.48 4.55
C VAL A 311 -16.38 17.97 4.59
N ARG A 312 -16.46 18.55 5.80
CA ARG A 312 -16.81 19.95 6.01
C ARG A 312 -15.69 20.73 6.68
N ASP A 313 -15.21 21.75 5.97
CA ASP A 313 -14.35 22.79 6.52
C ASP A 313 -15.22 23.71 7.37
N THR A 314 -15.07 23.60 8.70
CA THR A 314 -15.90 24.34 9.66
C THR A 314 -15.49 25.81 9.79
N VAL A 315 -14.29 26.18 9.34
CA VAL A 315 -13.79 27.56 9.39
C VAL A 315 -14.24 28.33 8.16
N ALA A 316 -14.12 27.73 6.98
CA ALA A 316 -14.60 28.32 5.72
C ALA A 316 -16.07 27.98 5.40
N GLU A 317 -16.74 27.23 6.28
CA GLU A 317 -18.13 26.78 6.19
C GLU A 317 -18.54 26.06 4.89
N ARG A 318 -17.58 25.41 4.22
CA ARG A 318 -17.77 24.78 2.91
C ARG A 318 -17.51 23.28 2.94
N THR A 319 -18.11 22.58 1.98
CA THR A 319 -17.69 21.21 1.65
C THR A 319 -16.33 21.22 0.96
N THR A 320 -15.51 20.22 1.25
CA THR A 320 -14.17 20.05 0.69
C THR A 320 -13.87 18.56 0.56
N THR A 321 -12.86 18.19 -0.23
CA THR A 321 -12.27 16.84 -0.23
C THR A 321 -10.88 16.83 0.39
N PHE A 322 -10.43 17.98 0.90
CA PHE A 322 -9.14 18.19 1.54
C PHE A 322 -9.36 18.62 2.99
N MET A 323 -9.01 17.72 3.92
CA MET A 323 -9.04 18.00 5.35
C MET A 323 -7.89 18.91 5.78
N TYR A 324 -8.17 19.77 6.75
CA TYR A 324 -7.20 20.65 7.41
C TYR A 324 -6.30 21.48 6.46
N PRO A 325 -6.89 22.27 5.52
CA PRO A 325 -6.14 23.09 4.57
C PRO A 325 -5.53 24.37 5.17
N GLY A 326 -5.61 24.55 6.50
CA GLY A 326 -5.02 25.69 7.19
C GLY A 326 -3.50 25.66 7.25
N ASP A 327 -2.91 26.81 7.56
CA ASP A 327 -1.47 26.96 7.76
C ASP A 327 -1.13 26.97 9.26
N PRO A 328 -0.45 25.93 9.79
CA PRO A 328 -0.08 25.87 11.20
C PRO A 328 1.00 26.88 11.59
N VAL A 329 1.76 27.43 10.61
CA VAL A 329 2.83 28.41 10.86
C VAL A 329 2.23 29.76 11.23
N SER A 330 1.30 30.26 10.40
CA SER A 330 0.54 31.48 10.68
C SER A 330 -0.66 31.27 11.59
N ARG A 331 -1.02 30.02 11.89
CA ARG A 331 -2.20 29.60 12.67
C ARG A 331 -3.52 30.10 12.06
N THR A 332 -3.67 29.94 10.75
CA THR A 332 -4.85 30.39 10.00
C THR A 332 -5.55 29.25 9.28
N GLY A 333 -6.86 29.41 9.03
CA GLY A 333 -7.68 28.40 8.37
C GLY A 333 -8.08 27.23 9.26
N TRP A 334 -8.58 26.16 8.66
CA TRP A 334 -8.98 24.95 9.37
C TRP A 334 -7.76 24.07 9.64
N LEU A 335 -7.39 23.97 10.92
CA LEU A 335 -6.27 23.17 11.42
C LEU A 335 -6.79 21.92 12.13
N ASP A 336 -6.00 20.84 12.08
CA ASP A 336 -6.18 19.74 13.01
C ASP A 336 -5.81 20.21 14.42
N ALA A 337 -6.73 20.02 15.35
CA ALA A 337 -6.60 20.45 16.74
C ALA A 337 -6.56 19.28 17.72
N VAL A 338 -6.67 18.04 17.22
CA VAL A 338 -6.79 16.84 18.06
C VAL A 338 -5.55 15.99 17.83
N PRO A 339 -4.53 16.06 18.69
CA PRO A 339 -3.36 15.18 18.56
C PRO A 339 -3.78 13.72 18.73
N GLY A 340 -3.11 12.82 18.03
CA GLY A 340 -3.35 11.39 18.15
C GLY A 340 -2.72 10.61 17.01
N ASP A 341 -2.89 9.30 17.04
CA ASP A 341 -2.36 8.36 16.03
C ASP A 341 -3.00 8.67 14.66
N LYS A 342 -2.23 9.32 13.77
CA LYS A 342 -2.73 9.89 12.52
C LYS A 342 -2.46 8.99 11.33
N ARG A 343 -3.54 8.73 10.59
CA ARG A 343 -3.53 8.18 9.24
C ARG A 343 -3.76 9.28 8.23
N VAL A 344 -3.13 9.14 7.07
CA VAL A 344 -3.39 9.96 5.89
C VAL A 344 -3.78 9.09 4.70
N LEU A 345 -4.74 9.56 3.91
CA LEU A 345 -5.10 8.97 2.64
C LEU A 345 -5.14 10.08 1.58
N LEU A 346 -4.22 10.04 0.62
CA LEU A 346 -4.26 10.85 -0.58
C LEU A 346 -4.92 10.05 -1.69
N SER A 347 -5.74 10.66 -2.54
CA SER A 347 -6.35 9.94 -3.67
C SER A 347 -6.33 10.73 -4.98
N SER A 348 -6.44 10.00 -6.08
CA SER A 348 -6.61 10.51 -7.43
C SER A 348 -7.68 9.72 -8.16
N GLY A 349 -8.56 10.43 -8.86
CA GLY A 349 -9.74 9.89 -9.51
C GLY A 349 -11.01 10.68 -9.15
N PRO A 350 -12.18 10.28 -9.68
CA PRO A 350 -12.40 9.06 -10.45
C PRO A 350 -11.88 9.15 -11.89
N PHE A 351 -11.56 7.99 -12.48
CA PHE A 351 -11.22 7.84 -13.89
C PHE A 351 -11.73 6.51 -14.45
N THR A 352 -11.65 6.31 -15.76
CA THR A 352 -11.93 4.99 -16.35
C THR A 352 -10.62 4.34 -16.75
N LEU A 353 -10.32 3.18 -16.16
CA LEU A 353 -9.15 2.38 -16.52
C LEU A 353 -9.55 1.31 -17.54
N GLN A 354 -9.19 1.53 -18.81
CA GLN A 354 -9.54 0.63 -19.91
C GLN A 354 -8.80 -0.72 -19.80
N PRO A 355 -9.34 -1.82 -20.38
CA PRO A 355 -8.64 -3.09 -20.49
C PRO A 355 -7.24 -2.93 -21.06
N ASN A 356 -6.24 -3.52 -20.40
CA ASN A 356 -4.81 -3.46 -20.70
C ASN A 356 -4.20 -2.04 -20.73
N GLN A 357 -4.93 -1.02 -20.29
CA GLN A 357 -4.37 0.30 -20.09
C GLN A 357 -3.52 0.32 -18.82
N ALA A 358 -2.32 0.88 -18.93
CA ALA A 358 -1.46 1.19 -17.79
C ALA A 358 -1.69 2.65 -17.35
N GLN A 359 -1.75 2.86 -16.04
CA GLN A 359 -1.72 4.19 -15.41
C GLN A 359 -0.67 4.21 -14.32
N THR A 360 -0.02 5.36 -14.12
CA THR A 360 1.08 5.49 -13.15
C THR A 360 0.65 6.39 -11.99
N LEU A 361 0.88 5.92 -10.77
CA LEU A 361 0.93 6.74 -9.57
C LEU A 361 2.39 6.86 -9.12
N LEU A 362 2.87 8.07 -8.88
CA LEU A 362 4.20 8.33 -8.35
C LEU A 362 4.08 9.18 -7.09
N VAL A 363 4.54 8.64 -5.97
CA VAL A 363 4.45 9.22 -4.64
C VAL A 363 5.85 9.67 -4.21
N GLY A 364 5.94 10.88 -3.67
CA GLY A 364 7.09 11.34 -2.91
C GLY A 364 6.76 11.34 -1.42
N ILE A 365 7.68 10.85 -0.61
CA ILE A 365 7.62 10.90 0.86
C ILE A 365 8.87 11.65 1.33
N THR A 366 8.69 12.83 1.93
CA THR A 366 9.82 13.70 2.34
C THR A 366 9.78 13.98 3.83
N MET A 367 10.94 14.00 4.46
CA MET A 367 11.14 14.43 5.85
C MET A 367 11.94 15.74 5.88
N ALA A 368 11.59 16.66 6.78
CA ALA A 368 12.40 17.84 7.06
C ALA A 368 12.31 18.22 8.53
N GLN A 369 13.43 18.65 9.10
CA GLN A 369 13.54 19.08 10.49
C GLN A 369 13.93 20.55 10.53
N GLY A 370 13.10 21.37 11.18
CA GLY A 370 13.34 22.78 11.43
C GLY A 370 13.78 23.06 12.87
N THR A 371 13.56 24.28 13.31
CA THR A 371 13.89 24.76 14.68
C THR A 371 12.78 24.50 15.71
N ASN A 372 11.57 24.17 15.25
CA ASN A 372 10.40 23.79 16.04
C ASN A 372 9.39 23.07 15.09
N PRO A 373 8.35 22.38 15.59
CA PRO A 373 7.48 21.58 14.72
C PRO A 373 6.80 22.36 13.58
N VAL A 374 6.32 23.58 13.83
CA VAL A 374 5.69 24.38 12.76
C VAL A 374 6.72 24.92 11.76
N ASN A 375 7.95 25.22 12.19
CA ASN A 375 9.03 25.52 11.26
C ASN A 375 9.45 24.27 10.46
N SER A 376 9.42 23.06 11.04
CA SER A 376 9.61 21.80 10.29
C SER A 376 8.60 21.66 9.14
N VAL A 377 7.34 22.07 9.35
CA VAL A 377 6.34 22.15 8.26
C VAL A 377 6.81 23.12 7.17
N SER A 378 7.33 24.30 7.52
CA SER A 378 7.85 25.26 6.52
C SER A 378 9.00 24.68 5.71
N GLU A 379 9.97 24.02 6.37
CA GLU A 379 11.11 23.41 5.70
C GLU A 379 10.68 22.23 4.81
N LEU A 380 9.74 21.42 5.28
CA LEU A 380 9.14 20.34 4.50
C LEU A 380 8.49 20.86 3.22
N LEU A 381 7.63 21.87 3.31
CA LEU A 381 6.91 22.37 2.15
C LEU A 381 7.86 22.97 1.10
N ARG A 382 8.96 23.63 1.52
CA ARG A 382 10.04 24.07 0.60
C ARG A 382 10.76 22.90 -0.05
N ALA A 383 11.04 21.85 0.72
CA ALA A 383 11.66 20.62 0.22
C ALA A 383 10.77 19.94 -0.84
N VAL A 384 9.47 19.80 -0.57
CA VAL A 384 8.49 19.22 -1.50
C VAL A 384 8.44 20.01 -2.81
N GLN A 385 8.38 21.35 -2.75
CA GLN A 385 8.42 22.20 -3.94
C GLN A 385 9.71 21.98 -4.75
N THR A 386 10.86 21.87 -4.07
CA THR A 386 12.15 21.59 -4.71
C THR A 386 12.15 20.24 -5.44
N ILE A 387 11.65 19.17 -4.82
CA ILE A 387 11.51 17.86 -5.47
C ILE A 387 10.58 17.95 -6.69
N ARG A 388 9.44 18.63 -6.55
CA ARG A 388 8.45 18.74 -7.63
C ARG A 388 9.02 19.44 -8.86
N ILE A 389 9.81 20.51 -8.70
CA ILE A 389 10.41 21.20 -9.86
C ILE A 389 11.65 20.47 -10.42
N THR A 390 12.31 19.63 -9.62
CA THR A 390 13.48 18.85 -10.05
C THR A 390 13.05 17.56 -10.76
N ARG A 391 12.42 17.71 -11.93
CA ARG A 391 11.81 16.60 -12.69
C ARG A 391 12.78 15.47 -13.02
N THR A 392 14.08 15.74 -13.14
CA THR A 392 15.11 14.71 -13.38
C THR A 392 15.20 13.65 -12.27
N LEU A 393 14.58 13.88 -11.11
CA LEU A 393 14.52 12.89 -10.03
C LEU A 393 13.40 11.87 -10.19
N TRP A 394 12.39 12.12 -11.02
CA TRP A 394 11.14 11.36 -10.96
C TRP A 394 10.37 11.24 -12.28
N ASP A 395 10.67 12.09 -13.27
CA ASP A 395 10.03 12.11 -14.57
C ASP A 395 10.94 11.45 -15.62
N PHE A 396 10.73 10.16 -15.86
CA PHE A 396 11.55 9.31 -16.73
C PHE A 396 10.80 8.81 -17.95
#